data_AF-A0A2G6AQ15-F1
#
_entry.id   AF-A0A2G6AQ15-F1
#
_cell.length_a   1.000
_cell.length_b   1.000
_cell.length_c   1.000
_cell.angle_alpha   90.00
_cell.angle_beta   90.00
_cell.angle_gamma   90.00
#
_symmetry.space_group_name_H-M   'P 1'
#
loop_
_entity.id
_entity.type
_entity.pdbx_description
1 polymer ?
#
loop_
_entity_poly.entity_id
_entity_poly.type
_entity_poly.pdbx_seq_one_letter_code
_entity_poly.pdbx_strand_id
1 'polypeptide(L)'
;MNENDSHENEKSETEAPKPTRYIRLKPFSLIMLIFFLVLATAAVTVVALTVGDEKVVEVVKPNQVGMERKEFKKLYEAYDQLKESYYDDVDDQVVIDGAINGMVDSLGDPYSDYLNEKEAKQLNESISSSFEGIGAEIQESNGYISIVSPIKNSPAEKAGLLPNDTVLSVDGESIQGLSSSEAVLLIRGEKGSTVTLSVRRGKNSDPFDVKIVRDVIPINTVYAEMLDDNIAHINITSFSEHTYEELLEALNEMTDKGMEGVLIDVRQNPGGILSGAIDISDLFVPNGKVLFQTEEKGKTPEAYPSSNGQKVTVPVALIVDEGSASASEILAGALKESAGIPIVGVKTFGKGTVQTPTQLPDGSNLKLTTAKWLTPDGNWIHKKGIVPDIEVPYPSYASLPFLDSSEKMDEGLVSPSVQAAEEMLEAVGYDSGETDGLYDEDTAEAVKTLQKDLSLEQTGILTGDTTVGLMQKLRDKMKEDDPQLLKAKEVVLKEINS
;
A
#
# COMPACT_ATOMS: atom_id res chain seq x y z
N MET A 1 -13.77 -101.64 15.01
CA MET A 1 -13.15 -102.97 14.86
C MET A 1 -11.68 -102.78 15.17
N ASN A 2 -11.27 -103.25 16.35
CA ASN A 2 -9.89 -103.45 16.85
C ASN A 2 -8.97 -102.21 16.92
N GLU A 3 -8.05 -102.06 17.85
CA GLU A 3 -7.74 -102.60 19.20
C GLU A 3 -6.39 -101.92 19.54
N ASN A 4 -6.10 -101.82 20.83
CA ASN A 4 -4.75 -101.77 21.40
C ASN A 4 -3.91 -100.48 21.25
N ASP A 5 -3.13 -100.06 22.23
CA ASP A 5 -3.04 -100.36 23.67
C ASP A 5 -2.02 -99.37 24.27
N SER A 6 -1.82 -99.48 25.57
CA SER A 6 -0.60 -99.19 26.35
C SER A 6 -0.44 -97.81 27.02
N HIS A 7 -0.95 -97.77 28.25
CA HIS A 7 -0.22 -97.61 29.51
C HIS A 7 0.85 -96.51 29.71
N GLU A 8 0.53 -95.65 30.68
CA GLU A 8 1.29 -95.27 31.89
C GLU A 8 2.75 -94.77 31.78
N ASN A 9 2.95 -93.52 32.19
CA ASN A 9 3.74 -93.26 33.40
C ASN A 9 3.43 -91.86 33.98
N GLU A 10 2.77 -91.85 35.14
CA GLU A 10 2.83 -90.73 36.08
C GLU A 10 4.27 -90.51 36.55
N LYS A 11 4.70 -89.25 36.62
CA LYS A 11 5.61 -88.81 37.67
C LYS A 11 5.54 -87.30 37.92
N SER A 12 5.02 -86.98 39.10
CA SER A 12 5.50 -85.94 40.01
C SER A 12 5.22 -84.47 39.64
N GLU A 13 4.03 -83.98 40.02
CA GLU A 13 3.82 -82.58 40.37
C GLU A 13 4.78 -82.19 41.51
N THR A 14 5.75 -81.33 41.19
CA THR A 14 6.68 -80.77 42.17
C THR A 14 6.09 -79.47 42.70
N GLU A 15 5.63 -79.50 43.96
CA GLU A 15 5.31 -78.30 44.73
C GLU A 15 6.51 -77.34 44.72
N ALA A 16 6.31 -76.13 44.19
CA ALA A 16 7.31 -75.07 44.29
C ALA A 16 7.52 -74.67 45.77
N PRO A 17 8.77 -74.53 46.24
CA PRO A 17 9.06 -74.26 47.64
C PRO A 17 8.56 -72.88 48.05
N LYS A 18 7.78 -72.82 49.15
CA LYS A 18 7.40 -71.56 49.80
C LYS A 18 8.66 -70.84 50.32
N PRO A 19 8.87 -69.55 50.01
CA PRO A 19 10.07 -68.84 50.44
C PRO A 19 10.14 -68.77 51.99
N THR A 20 11.29 -69.14 52.54
CA THR A 20 11.52 -69.42 53.97
C THR A 20 12.06 -68.25 54.79
N ARG A 21 12.10 -67.01 54.28
CA ARG A 21 12.43 -65.81 55.08
C ARG A 21 11.72 -64.55 54.57
N TYR A 22 10.95 -63.90 55.44
CA TYR A 22 10.37 -62.58 55.19
C TYR A 22 11.12 -61.55 56.05
N ILE A 23 11.67 -60.51 55.42
CA ILE A 23 12.23 -59.36 56.14
C ILE A 23 11.08 -58.39 56.41
N ARG A 24 10.60 -58.32 57.67
CA ARG A 24 9.61 -57.32 58.08
C ARG A 24 10.32 -55.99 58.36
N LEU A 25 10.42 -55.14 57.33
CA LEU A 25 10.84 -53.75 57.48
C LEU A 25 9.64 -52.89 57.89
N LYS A 26 9.84 -51.98 58.85
CA LYS A 26 8.83 -50.96 59.15
C LYS A 26 8.65 -50.06 57.91
N PRO A 27 7.44 -49.57 57.61
CA PRO A 27 7.19 -48.76 56.41
C PRO A 27 8.14 -47.58 56.28
N PHE A 28 8.45 -46.92 57.41
CA PHE A 28 9.39 -45.81 57.47
C PHE A 28 10.84 -46.20 57.12
N SER A 29 11.31 -47.37 57.56
CA SER A 29 12.66 -47.87 57.23
C SER A 29 12.76 -48.28 55.76
N LEU A 30 11.68 -48.80 55.17
CA LEU A 30 11.60 -49.07 53.74
C LEU A 30 11.65 -47.78 52.92
N ILE A 31 10.90 -46.75 53.35
CA ILE A 31 10.91 -45.43 52.70
C ILE A 31 12.29 -44.77 52.80
N MET A 32 12.94 -44.82 53.97
CA MET A 32 14.29 -44.30 54.14
C MET A 32 15.32 -45.06 53.31
N LEU A 33 15.19 -46.39 53.18
CA LEU A 33 16.07 -47.20 52.33
C LEU A 33 15.89 -46.81 50.86
N ILE A 34 14.64 -46.67 50.38
CA ILE A 34 14.33 -46.25 49.01
C ILE A 34 14.88 -44.83 48.77
N PHE A 35 14.67 -43.92 49.71
CA PHE A 35 15.18 -42.55 49.62
C PHE A 35 16.71 -42.50 49.54
N PHE A 36 17.41 -43.29 50.36
CA PHE A 36 18.87 -43.39 50.31
C PHE A 36 19.36 -44.03 49.00
N LEU A 37 18.62 -45.01 48.47
CA LEU A 37 18.95 -45.65 47.20
C LEU A 37 18.75 -44.68 46.02
N VAL A 38 17.72 -43.84 46.06
CA VAL A 38 17.48 -42.77 45.08
C VAL A 38 18.58 -41.71 45.17
N LEU A 39 18.99 -41.30 46.37
CA LEU A 39 20.10 -40.35 46.53
C LEU A 39 21.45 -40.95 46.10
N ALA A 40 21.71 -42.21 46.41
CA ALA A 40 22.94 -42.89 46.01
C ALA A 40 23.01 -43.07 44.48
N THR A 41 21.89 -43.42 43.83
CA THR A 41 21.83 -43.51 42.37
C THR A 41 21.96 -42.14 41.71
N ALA A 42 21.36 -41.09 42.27
CA ALA A 42 21.57 -39.72 41.79
C ALA A 42 23.04 -39.27 41.91
N ALA A 43 23.69 -39.55 43.05
CA ALA A 43 25.09 -39.21 43.26
C ALA A 43 26.03 -39.97 42.30
N VAL A 44 25.80 -41.26 42.09
CA VAL A 44 26.56 -42.07 41.11
C VAL A 44 26.34 -41.55 39.69
N THR A 45 25.12 -41.14 39.35
CA THR A 45 24.81 -40.56 38.03
C THR A 45 25.52 -39.22 37.83
N VAL A 46 25.55 -38.34 38.84
CA VAL A 46 26.29 -37.06 38.76
C VAL A 46 27.79 -37.29 38.60
N VAL A 47 28.37 -38.24 39.34
CA VAL A 47 29.81 -38.55 39.24
C VAL A 47 30.13 -39.18 37.87
N ALA A 48 29.28 -40.08 37.36
CA ALA A 48 29.44 -40.66 36.02
C ALA A 48 29.35 -39.61 34.90
N LEU A 49 28.48 -38.60 35.05
CA LEU A 49 28.32 -37.52 34.08
C LEU A 49 29.41 -36.44 34.16
N THR A 50 30.13 -36.33 35.28
CA THR A 50 31.13 -35.27 35.50
C THR A 50 32.58 -35.73 35.38
N VAL A 51 32.88 -37.01 35.58
CA VAL A 51 34.26 -37.53 35.70
C VAL A 51 34.63 -38.55 34.60
N GLY A 52 33.70 -38.95 33.72
CA GLY A 52 33.99 -39.82 32.58
C GLY A 52 34.34 -39.04 31.30
N ASP A 53 35.49 -39.34 30.68
CA ASP A 53 35.97 -38.71 29.44
C ASP A 53 35.17 -39.04 28.16
N GLU A 54 34.09 -39.83 28.27
CA GLU A 54 33.12 -40.03 27.19
C GLU A 54 31.77 -39.41 27.57
N LYS A 55 31.47 -38.25 26.99
CA LYS A 55 30.18 -37.57 27.12
C LYS A 55 29.08 -38.38 26.42
N VAL A 56 28.44 -39.30 27.12
CA VAL A 56 27.26 -40.05 26.63
C VAL A 56 25.98 -39.56 27.32
N VAL A 57 25.73 -38.25 27.29
CA VAL A 57 24.37 -37.70 27.34
C VAL A 57 24.39 -36.41 26.52
N GLU A 58 24.00 -36.53 25.26
CA GLU A 58 23.51 -35.39 24.52
C GLU A 58 22.20 -34.97 25.19
N VAL A 59 22.22 -33.87 25.92
CA VAL A 59 20.99 -33.23 26.39
C VAL A 59 20.30 -32.71 25.13
N VAL A 60 19.43 -33.55 24.54
CA VAL A 60 18.50 -33.12 23.51
C VAL A 60 17.59 -32.09 24.16
N LYS A 61 17.94 -30.82 24.01
CA LYS A 61 17.01 -29.71 24.19
C LYS A 61 15.93 -29.90 23.14
N PRO A 62 14.67 -30.16 23.50
CA PRO A 62 13.59 -30.25 22.53
C PRO A 62 13.28 -28.83 22.05
N ASN A 63 14.09 -28.34 21.11
CA ASN A 63 13.81 -27.23 20.19
C ASN A 63 14.97 -26.92 19.22
N GLN A 64 16.06 -27.69 19.20
CA GLN A 64 17.02 -27.60 18.09
C GLN A 64 16.57 -28.44 16.89
N VAL A 65 15.43 -28.06 16.29
CA VAL A 65 15.26 -28.19 14.84
C VAL A 65 15.88 -26.94 14.21
N GLY A 66 17.16 -26.70 14.52
CA GLY A 66 17.99 -25.78 13.77
C GLY A 66 18.81 -26.64 12.84
N MET A 67 18.30 -26.91 11.63
CA MET A 67 19.22 -27.27 10.54
C MET A 67 20.21 -26.10 10.45
N GLU A 68 21.47 -26.29 10.85
CA GLU A 68 22.54 -25.38 10.47
C GLU A 68 22.58 -25.35 8.95
N ARG A 69 21.89 -24.38 8.36
CA ARG A 69 21.94 -24.07 6.94
C ARG A 69 23.36 -23.60 6.67
N LYS A 70 24.19 -24.48 6.11
CA LYS A 70 25.60 -24.18 5.82
C LYS A 70 25.76 -22.93 4.97
N GLU A 71 24.76 -22.61 4.16
CA GLU A 71 24.69 -21.40 3.34
C GLU A 71 24.69 -20.12 4.17
N PHE A 72 24.15 -20.15 5.41
CA PHE A 72 24.11 -19.00 6.31
C PHE A 72 25.32 -18.87 7.24
N LYS A 73 26.25 -19.85 7.24
CA LYS A 73 27.43 -19.79 8.11
C LYS A 73 28.20 -18.48 7.96
N LYS A 74 28.45 -18.07 6.71
CA LYS A 74 29.15 -16.81 6.40
C LYS A 74 28.37 -15.57 6.85
N LEU A 75 27.04 -15.63 6.77
CA LEU A 75 26.17 -14.54 7.21
C LEU A 75 26.23 -14.37 8.74
N TYR A 76 26.18 -15.47 9.48
CA TYR A 76 26.31 -15.47 10.94
C TYR A 76 27.68 -14.99 11.40
N GLU A 77 28.77 -15.49 10.80
CA GLU A 77 30.14 -15.04 11.12
C GLU A 77 30.32 -13.53 10.85
N ALA A 78 29.72 -13.00 9.77
CA ALA A 78 29.76 -11.57 9.47
C ALA A 78 28.94 -10.74 10.47
N TYR A 79 27.76 -11.21 10.86
CA TYR A 79 26.91 -10.57 11.86
C TYR A 79 27.61 -10.52 13.23
N ASP A 80 28.18 -11.64 13.68
CA ASP A 80 28.89 -11.73 14.96
C ASP A 80 30.12 -10.79 14.98
N GLN A 81 30.91 -10.78 13.90
CA GLN A 81 32.05 -9.88 13.77
C GLN A 81 31.63 -8.40 13.81
N LEU A 82 30.50 -8.06 13.19
CA LEU A 82 29.94 -6.71 13.19
C LEU A 82 29.55 -6.31 14.62
N LYS A 83 28.86 -7.18 15.36
CA LYS A 83 28.49 -6.93 16.78
C LYS A 83 29.69 -6.81 17.70
N GLU A 84 30.75 -7.58 17.47
CA GLU A 84 31.94 -7.61 18.35
C GLU A 84 32.89 -6.44 18.07
N SER A 85 33.02 -6.01 16.81
CA SER A 85 34.11 -5.12 16.38
C SER A 85 33.67 -3.76 15.86
N TYR A 86 32.37 -3.51 15.67
CA TYR A 86 31.91 -2.18 15.30
C TYR A 86 32.15 -1.19 16.45
N TYR A 87 32.52 0.05 16.12
CA TYR A 87 33.01 1.03 17.09
C TYR A 87 31.89 1.67 17.94
N ASP A 88 30.62 1.46 17.55
CA ASP A 88 29.41 2.04 18.13
C ASP A 88 28.36 0.95 18.38
N ASP A 89 27.25 1.30 19.02
CA ASP A 89 26.13 0.38 19.26
C ASP A 89 25.47 -0.06 17.95
N VAL A 90 25.13 -1.34 17.88
CA VAL A 90 24.50 -1.97 16.71
C VAL A 90 23.08 -2.40 17.08
N ASP A 91 22.12 -1.88 16.33
CA ASP A 91 20.72 -2.29 16.37
C ASP A 91 20.53 -3.58 15.55
N ASP A 92 20.11 -4.65 16.23
CA ASP A 92 19.95 -5.99 15.63
C ASP A 92 18.87 -5.99 14.54
N GLN A 93 17.77 -5.26 14.74
CA GLN A 93 16.65 -5.24 13.81
C GLN A 93 17.06 -4.56 12.51
N VAL A 94 17.75 -3.42 12.60
CA VAL A 94 18.26 -2.69 11.43
C VAL A 94 19.23 -3.54 10.61
N VAL A 95 20.13 -4.28 11.28
CA VAL A 95 21.11 -5.12 10.57
C VAL A 95 20.44 -6.33 9.91
N ILE A 96 19.49 -6.97 10.60
CA ILE A 96 18.75 -8.12 10.06
C ILE A 96 17.89 -7.70 8.86
N ASP A 97 17.13 -6.62 8.99
CA ASP A 97 16.32 -6.06 7.91
C ASP A 97 17.21 -5.69 6.71
N GLY A 98 18.37 -5.05 6.95
CA GLY A 98 19.35 -4.75 5.92
C GLY A 98 19.92 -5.99 5.22
N ALA A 99 20.15 -7.08 5.95
CA ALA A 99 20.60 -8.34 5.37
C ALA A 99 19.51 -9.00 4.49
N ILE A 100 18.24 -8.96 4.93
CA ILE A 100 17.11 -9.48 4.15
C ILE A 100 16.90 -8.64 2.89
N ASN A 101 16.90 -7.31 3.00
CA ASN A 101 16.84 -6.39 1.86
C ASN A 101 17.94 -6.70 0.84
N GLY A 102 19.19 -6.86 1.28
CA GLY A 102 20.30 -7.24 0.39
C GLY A 102 20.10 -8.58 -0.33
N MET A 103 19.41 -9.56 0.30
CA MET A 103 19.05 -10.81 -0.37
C MET A 103 18.00 -10.59 -1.46
N VAL A 104 16.99 -9.76 -1.20
CA VAL A 104 15.92 -9.45 -2.16
C VAL A 104 16.46 -8.62 -3.32
N ASP A 105 17.26 -7.60 -3.05
CA ASP A 105 17.92 -6.75 -4.05
C ASP A 105 18.79 -7.57 -5.02
N SER A 106 19.39 -8.66 -4.54
CA SER A 106 20.22 -9.55 -5.36
C SER A 106 19.46 -10.21 -6.52
N LEU A 107 18.11 -10.19 -6.50
CA LEU A 107 17.26 -10.67 -7.58
C LEU A 107 17.28 -9.73 -8.80
N GLY A 108 17.67 -8.46 -8.63
CA GLY A 108 17.62 -7.44 -9.68
C GLY A 108 16.20 -7.14 -10.17
N ASP A 109 15.19 -7.51 -9.37
CA ASP A 109 13.78 -7.29 -9.64
C ASP A 109 13.27 -6.12 -8.79
N PRO A 110 12.99 -4.94 -9.38
CA PRO A 110 12.57 -3.75 -8.63
C PRO A 110 11.18 -3.87 -8.00
N TYR A 111 10.45 -4.97 -8.25
CA TYR A 111 9.13 -5.22 -7.68
C TYR A 111 9.14 -6.22 -6.52
N SER A 112 10.25 -6.96 -6.36
CA SER A 112 10.44 -7.84 -5.20
C SER A 112 11.03 -7.03 -4.06
N ASP A 113 10.47 -7.18 -2.86
CA ASP A 113 10.74 -6.29 -1.74
C ASP A 113 10.55 -7.01 -0.40
N TYR A 114 11.30 -6.59 0.62
CA TYR A 114 11.04 -6.97 2.01
C TYR A 114 10.53 -5.74 2.74
N LEU A 115 9.33 -5.88 3.30
CA LEU A 115 8.67 -4.84 4.05
C LEU A 115 8.78 -5.19 5.53
N ASN A 116 9.44 -4.35 6.32
CA ASN A 116 9.43 -4.50 7.77
C ASN A 116 7.99 -4.36 8.33
N GLU A 117 7.79 -4.62 9.61
CA GLU A 117 6.45 -4.57 10.25
C GLU A 117 5.70 -3.26 9.97
N LYS A 118 6.41 -2.11 10.02
CA LYS A 118 5.82 -0.79 9.79
C LYS A 118 5.39 -0.60 8.33
N GLU A 119 6.24 -0.97 7.39
CA GLU A 119 5.95 -0.90 5.95
C GLU A 119 4.85 -1.89 5.55
N ALA A 120 4.86 -3.09 6.12
CA ALA A 120 3.81 -4.09 5.94
C ALA A 120 2.45 -3.58 6.44
N LYS A 121 2.43 -2.90 7.59
CA LYS A 121 1.22 -2.23 8.09
C LYS A 121 0.72 -1.14 7.12
N GLN A 122 1.61 -0.30 6.61
CA GLN A 122 1.26 0.73 5.62
C GLN A 122 0.71 0.12 4.32
N LEU A 123 1.31 -0.98 3.84
CA LEU A 123 0.79 -1.71 2.68
C LEU A 123 -0.64 -2.21 2.94
N ASN A 124 -0.90 -2.77 4.12
CA ASN A 124 -2.23 -3.27 4.48
C ASN A 124 -3.27 -2.14 4.57
N GLU A 125 -2.91 -0.98 5.12
CA GLU A 125 -3.75 0.23 5.12
C GLU A 125 -4.11 0.66 3.69
N SER A 126 -3.15 0.64 2.76
CA SER A 126 -3.39 0.93 1.33
C SER A 126 -4.28 -0.12 0.65
N ILE A 127 -4.10 -1.41 0.94
CA ILE A 127 -4.91 -2.50 0.38
C ILE A 127 -6.36 -2.39 0.85
N SER A 128 -6.57 -2.21 2.16
CA SER A 128 -7.90 -2.02 2.74
C SER A 128 -8.54 -0.68 2.37
N SER A 129 -7.78 0.26 1.77
CA SER A 129 -8.19 1.66 1.59
C SER A 129 -8.79 2.24 2.85
N SER A 130 -8.10 2.02 3.97
CA SER A 130 -8.56 2.52 5.26
C SER A 130 -7.38 2.78 6.17
N PHE A 131 -7.58 3.69 7.13
CA PHE A 131 -6.58 3.94 8.15
C PHE A 131 -7.20 4.17 9.52
N GLU A 132 -6.43 3.93 10.57
CA GLU A 132 -6.87 4.23 11.93
C GLU A 132 -6.48 5.65 12.34
N GLY A 133 -7.46 6.42 12.81
CA GLY A 133 -7.26 7.80 13.23
C GLY A 133 -8.58 8.50 13.53
N ILE A 134 -8.58 9.83 13.40
CA ILE A 134 -9.76 10.65 13.64
C ILE A 134 -10.51 11.04 12.36
N GLY A 135 -9.89 10.85 11.19
CA GLY A 135 -10.45 11.22 9.90
C GLY A 135 -10.60 12.73 9.71
N ALA A 136 -9.47 13.44 9.73
CA ALA A 136 -9.38 14.86 9.40
C ALA A 136 -8.15 15.11 8.54
N GLU A 137 -8.32 15.95 7.52
CA GLU A 137 -7.23 16.50 6.73
C GLU A 137 -6.62 17.68 7.47
N ILE A 138 -5.28 17.72 7.53
CA ILE A 138 -4.54 18.77 8.23
C ILE A 138 -3.50 19.39 7.32
N GLN A 139 -3.22 20.66 7.56
CA GLN A 139 -2.17 21.40 6.87
C GLN A 139 -1.33 22.16 7.89
N GLU A 140 -0.02 22.20 7.65
CA GLU A 140 0.90 23.09 8.36
C GLU A 140 0.93 24.44 7.63
N SER A 141 0.78 25.52 8.40
CA SER A 141 0.95 26.88 7.91
C SER A 141 1.50 27.77 9.03
N ASN A 142 2.62 28.44 8.75
CA ASN A 142 3.28 29.37 9.67
C ASN A 142 3.62 28.78 11.05
N GLY A 143 4.01 27.50 11.08
CA GLY A 143 4.36 26.76 12.30
C GLY A 143 3.14 26.25 13.09
N TYR A 144 1.95 26.32 12.52
CA TYR A 144 0.71 25.85 13.13
C TYR A 144 0.04 24.77 12.29
N ILE A 145 -0.51 23.77 12.96
CA ILE A 145 -1.36 22.75 12.32
C ILE A 145 -2.80 23.24 12.32
N SER A 146 -3.43 23.22 11.16
CA SER A 146 -4.83 23.58 10.97
C SER A 146 -5.61 22.43 10.34
N ILE A 147 -6.88 22.29 10.72
CA ILE A 147 -7.83 21.37 10.09
C ILE A 147 -8.23 21.97 8.74
N VAL A 148 -7.91 21.30 7.65
CA VAL A 148 -8.40 21.66 6.31
C VAL A 148 -9.87 21.29 6.22
N SER A 149 -10.18 20.01 6.44
CA SER A 149 -11.54 19.50 6.53
C SER A 149 -11.60 18.23 7.36
N PRO A 150 -12.58 18.08 8.26
CA PRO A 150 -12.98 16.75 8.72
C PRO A 150 -13.49 15.92 7.53
N ILE A 151 -13.21 14.62 7.54
CA ILE A 151 -13.79 13.67 6.59
C ILE A 151 -15.25 13.43 7.00
N LYS A 152 -16.16 13.38 6.03
CA LYS A 152 -17.59 13.17 6.29
C LYS A 152 -17.84 11.86 7.04
N ASN A 153 -18.73 11.88 8.03
CA ASN A 153 -19.06 10.79 8.95
C ASN A 153 -17.90 10.30 9.84
N SER A 154 -16.74 10.98 9.85
CA SER A 154 -15.59 10.58 10.65
C SER A 154 -15.75 10.91 12.14
N PRO A 155 -14.92 10.32 13.03
CA PRO A 155 -14.84 10.75 14.43
C PRO A 155 -14.57 12.24 14.61
N ALA A 156 -13.72 12.85 13.78
CA ALA A 156 -13.41 14.27 13.82
C ALA A 156 -14.64 15.14 13.53
N GLU A 157 -15.41 14.81 12.48
CA GLU A 157 -16.65 15.52 12.16
C GLU A 157 -17.68 15.37 13.29
N LYS A 158 -17.88 14.15 13.78
CA LYS A 158 -18.81 13.85 14.88
C LYS A 158 -18.42 14.54 16.20
N ALA A 159 -17.11 14.74 16.43
CA ALA A 159 -16.58 15.47 17.56
C ALA A 159 -16.68 16.99 17.42
N GLY A 160 -17.13 17.49 16.26
CA GLY A 160 -17.39 18.91 16.02
C GLY A 160 -16.17 19.72 15.64
N LEU A 161 -15.09 19.08 15.15
CA LEU A 161 -14.02 19.80 14.48
C LEU A 161 -14.54 20.45 13.20
N LEU A 162 -14.02 21.63 12.88
CA LEU A 162 -14.42 22.41 11.71
C LEU A 162 -13.21 22.82 10.87
N PRO A 163 -13.40 23.13 9.57
CA PRO A 163 -12.37 23.78 8.76
C PRO A 163 -11.81 25.03 9.45
N ASN A 164 -10.49 25.20 9.35
CA ASN A 164 -9.68 26.27 9.94
C ASN A 164 -9.51 26.23 11.48
N ASP A 165 -9.97 25.17 12.14
CA ASP A 165 -9.60 24.92 13.54
C ASP A 165 -8.07 24.74 13.65
N THR A 166 -7.42 25.50 14.53
CA THR A 166 -5.97 25.36 14.80
C THR A 166 -5.74 24.37 15.93
N VAL A 167 -4.97 23.32 15.68
CA VAL A 167 -4.60 22.33 16.70
C VAL A 167 -3.35 22.83 17.43
N LEU A 168 -3.46 23.03 18.74
CA LEU A 168 -2.39 23.57 19.59
C LEU A 168 -1.60 22.46 20.27
N SER A 169 -2.28 21.41 20.74
CA SER A 169 -1.66 20.27 21.41
C SER A 169 -2.43 18.97 21.18
N VAL A 170 -1.73 17.85 21.32
CA VAL A 170 -2.25 16.48 21.24
C VAL A 170 -1.90 15.78 22.55
N ASP A 171 -2.91 15.29 23.27
CA ASP A 171 -2.78 14.63 24.58
C ASP A 171 -1.95 15.45 25.61
N GLY A 172 -2.03 16.79 25.50
CA GLY A 172 -1.33 17.73 26.37
C GLY A 172 0.07 18.14 25.88
N GLU A 173 0.60 17.49 24.84
CA GLU A 173 1.87 17.85 24.22
C GLU A 173 1.68 18.90 23.13
N SER A 174 2.38 20.04 23.25
CA SER A 174 2.34 21.11 22.25
C SER A 174 2.88 20.60 20.92
N ILE A 175 2.12 20.83 19.84
CA ILE A 175 2.52 20.46 18.48
C ILE A 175 2.95 21.66 17.62
N GLN A 176 3.11 22.83 18.24
CA GLN A 176 3.57 24.03 17.55
C GLN A 176 4.98 23.82 16.98
N GLY A 177 5.18 24.16 15.70
CA GLY A 177 6.44 24.01 14.98
C GLY A 177 6.69 22.59 14.45
N LEU A 178 5.81 21.62 14.73
CA LEU A 178 5.85 20.32 14.07
C LEU A 178 5.36 20.45 12.62
N SER A 179 5.93 19.61 11.76
CA SER A 179 5.38 19.36 10.43
C SER A 179 4.03 18.63 10.51
N SER A 180 3.25 18.69 9.43
CA SER A 180 2.01 17.91 9.32
C SER A 180 2.27 16.41 9.53
N SER A 181 3.34 15.87 8.98
CA SER A 181 3.72 14.45 9.12
C SER A 181 3.97 14.05 10.58
N GLU A 182 4.68 14.89 11.34
CA GLU A 182 4.92 14.65 12.77
C GLU A 182 3.63 14.74 13.58
N ALA A 183 2.78 15.73 13.30
CA ALA A 183 1.49 15.86 13.95
C ALA A 183 0.57 14.66 13.66
N VAL A 184 0.59 14.12 12.43
CA VAL A 184 -0.16 12.91 12.06
C VAL A 184 0.26 11.70 12.92
N LEU A 185 1.55 11.54 13.21
CA LEU A 185 2.03 10.42 14.04
C LEU A 185 1.49 10.47 15.48
N LEU A 186 1.26 11.67 16.03
CA LEU A 186 0.67 11.85 17.36
C LEU A 186 -0.86 11.69 17.35
N ILE A 187 -1.51 12.17 16.27
CA ILE A 187 -2.97 12.14 16.15
C ILE A 187 -3.48 10.74 15.80
N ARG A 188 -2.76 9.97 14.99
CA ARG A 188 -3.10 8.58 14.67
C ARG A 188 -2.84 7.66 15.86
N GLY A 189 -3.41 6.48 15.82
CA GLY A 189 -3.36 5.51 16.90
C GLY A 189 -4.42 4.45 16.72
N GLU A 190 -4.37 3.42 17.58
CA GLU A 190 -5.21 2.24 17.44
C GLU A 190 -6.71 2.56 17.52
N LYS A 191 -7.52 1.87 16.73
CA LYS A 191 -8.98 1.91 16.81
C LYS A 191 -9.46 1.76 18.26
N GLY A 192 -10.39 2.64 18.67
CA GLY A 192 -10.99 2.63 20.01
C GLY A 192 -10.14 3.33 21.07
N SER A 193 -8.88 3.66 20.80
CA SER A 193 -8.11 4.57 21.65
C SER A 193 -8.68 5.99 21.56
N THR A 194 -8.45 6.81 22.59
CA THR A 194 -8.90 8.21 22.61
C THR A 194 -7.71 9.14 22.44
N VAL A 195 -7.91 10.23 21.71
CA VAL A 195 -6.99 11.38 21.63
C VAL A 195 -7.72 12.62 22.11
N THR A 196 -6.99 13.49 22.81
CA THR A 196 -7.47 14.82 23.21
C THR A 196 -6.74 15.88 22.42
N LEU A 197 -7.45 16.62 21.58
CA LEU A 197 -6.90 17.76 20.85
C LEU A 197 -7.27 19.04 21.58
N SER A 198 -6.29 19.90 21.87
CA SER A 198 -6.59 21.27 22.27
C SER A 198 -6.66 22.15 21.03
N VAL A 199 -7.83 22.73 20.77
CA VAL A 199 -8.17 23.37 19.51
C VAL A 199 -8.55 24.84 19.74
N ARG A 200 -8.17 25.70 18.80
CA ARG A 200 -8.58 27.11 18.76
C ARG A 200 -9.33 27.41 17.47
N ARG A 201 -10.54 27.98 17.61
CA ARG A 201 -11.44 28.30 16.50
C ARG A 201 -11.45 29.79 16.19
N GLY A 202 -10.58 30.19 15.26
CA GLY A 202 -10.37 31.59 14.91
C GLY A 202 -9.39 32.30 15.86
N LYS A 203 -8.89 33.47 15.44
CA LYS A 203 -7.74 34.14 16.08
C LYS A 203 -8.00 34.64 17.51
N ASN A 204 -9.26 34.93 17.86
CA ASN A 204 -9.64 35.56 19.13
C ASN A 204 -10.49 34.65 20.05
N SER A 205 -10.54 33.34 19.79
CA SER A 205 -11.26 32.40 20.65
C SER A 205 -10.32 31.79 21.70
N ASP A 206 -10.85 31.55 22.90
CA ASP A 206 -10.16 30.71 23.88
C ASP A 206 -10.03 29.26 23.35
N PRO A 207 -8.89 28.58 23.60
CA PRO A 207 -8.75 27.16 23.29
C PRO A 207 -9.73 26.29 24.06
N PHE A 208 -10.15 25.18 23.45
CA PHE A 208 -10.98 24.17 24.09
C PHE A 208 -10.53 22.76 23.69
N ASP A 209 -10.78 21.80 24.57
CA ASP A 209 -10.39 20.41 24.33
C ASP A 209 -11.49 19.62 23.63
N VAL A 210 -11.09 18.85 22.64
CA VAL A 210 -11.94 17.93 21.88
C VAL A 210 -11.41 16.51 22.10
N LYS A 211 -12.22 15.67 22.75
CA LYS A 211 -11.91 14.25 22.93
C LYS A 211 -12.51 13.45 21.79
N ILE A 212 -11.68 12.68 21.10
CA ILE A 212 -12.06 11.94 19.91
C ILE A 212 -11.63 10.49 20.10
N VAL A 213 -12.57 9.57 19.91
CA VAL A 213 -12.27 8.13 19.86
C VAL A 213 -11.84 7.81 18.43
N ARG A 214 -10.64 7.26 18.27
CA ARG A 214 -10.10 6.86 16.97
C ARG A 214 -10.92 5.71 16.39
N ASP A 215 -11.11 5.72 15.09
CA ASP A 215 -11.82 4.67 14.36
C ASP A 215 -11.11 4.38 13.03
N VAL A 216 -11.60 3.37 12.32
CA VAL A 216 -11.21 3.09 10.94
C VAL A 216 -11.87 4.12 10.03
N ILE A 217 -11.06 4.81 9.24
CA ILE A 217 -11.47 5.85 8.31
C ILE A 217 -11.34 5.29 6.89
N PRO A 218 -12.45 5.15 6.14
CA PRO A 218 -12.37 4.72 4.76
C PRO A 218 -11.74 5.82 3.90
N ILE A 219 -10.94 5.40 2.93
CA ILE A 219 -10.42 6.22 1.84
C ILE A 219 -11.21 5.83 0.59
N ASN A 220 -12.03 6.73 0.08
CA ASN A 220 -12.75 6.47 -1.17
C ASN A 220 -11.74 6.32 -2.32
N THR A 221 -11.97 5.32 -3.15
CA THR A 221 -11.18 5.03 -4.36
C THR A 221 -11.93 5.32 -5.65
N VAL A 222 -13.24 5.52 -5.57
CA VAL A 222 -14.09 5.87 -6.71
C VAL A 222 -14.73 7.24 -6.52
N TYR A 223 -14.59 8.07 -7.54
CA TYR A 223 -15.23 9.39 -7.63
C TYR A 223 -16.04 9.45 -8.92
N ALA A 224 -17.30 9.84 -8.82
CA ALA A 224 -18.20 9.85 -9.96
C ALA A 224 -18.96 11.18 -10.08
N GLU A 225 -19.06 11.67 -11.30
CA GLU A 225 -19.84 12.86 -11.65
C GLU A 225 -20.60 12.63 -12.97
N MET A 226 -21.74 13.30 -13.11
CA MET A 226 -22.48 13.32 -14.37
C MET A 226 -22.01 14.53 -15.17
N LEU A 227 -21.49 14.29 -16.37
CA LEU A 227 -21.17 15.33 -17.35
C LEU A 227 -22.41 15.67 -18.19
N ASP A 228 -22.29 16.68 -19.05
CA ASP A 228 -23.32 16.95 -20.06
C ASP A 228 -23.53 15.73 -20.98
N ASP A 229 -24.68 15.67 -21.64
CA ASP A 229 -25.11 14.57 -22.52
C ASP A 229 -25.34 13.23 -21.80
N ASN A 230 -25.61 13.26 -20.49
CA ASN A 230 -25.85 12.09 -19.64
C ASN A 230 -24.67 11.09 -19.65
N ILE A 231 -23.45 11.57 -19.82
CA ILE A 231 -22.24 10.75 -19.76
C ILE A 231 -21.67 10.82 -18.35
N ALA A 232 -21.55 9.68 -17.67
CA ALA A 232 -20.89 9.61 -16.38
C ALA A 232 -19.38 9.61 -16.55
N HIS A 233 -18.67 10.39 -15.75
CA HIS A 233 -17.24 10.28 -15.56
C HIS A 233 -16.97 9.63 -14.21
N ILE A 234 -16.30 8.48 -14.21
CA ILE A 234 -15.97 7.71 -13.02
C ILE A 234 -14.46 7.54 -12.97
N ASN A 235 -13.83 8.22 -12.01
CA ASN A 235 -12.41 8.10 -11.73
C ASN A 235 -12.16 7.04 -10.66
N ILE A 236 -11.29 6.09 -10.96
CA ILE A 236 -10.84 5.05 -10.04
C ILE A 236 -9.37 5.34 -9.72
N THR A 237 -9.06 5.67 -8.47
CA THR A 237 -7.71 6.10 -8.06
C THR A 237 -6.81 4.94 -7.63
N SER A 238 -7.40 3.82 -7.20
CA SER A 238 -6.70 2.61 -6.78
C SER A 238 -7.65 1.40 -6.87
N PHE A 239 -7.10 0.19 -6.95
CA PHE A 239 -7.83 -1.07 -6.84
C PHE A 239 -7.63 -1.66 -5.44
N SER A 240 -8.44 -1.23 -4.48
CA SER A 240 -8.40 -1.66 -3.08
C SER A 240 -9.58 -2.60 -2.77
N GLU A 241 -9.66 -3.09 -1.52
CA GLU A 241 -10.67 -4.07 -1.09
C GLU A 241 -12.13 -3.63 -1.32
N HIS A 242 -12.41 -2.31 -1.27
CA HIS A 242 -13.76 -1.76 -1.38
C HIS A 242 -14.06 -1.07 -2.72
N THR A 243 -13.09 -1.01 -3.63
CA THR A 243 -13.22 -0.26 -4.89
C THR A 243 -14.33 -0.81 -5.77
N TYR A 244 -14.51 -2.13 -5.78
CA TYR A 244 -15.56 -2.76 -6.58
C TYR A 244 -16.96 -2.37 -6.10
N GLU A 245 -17.20 -2.39 -4.79
CA GLU A 245 -18.47 -1.97 -4.20
C GLU A 245 -18.73 -0.48 -4.45
N GLU A 246 -17.72 0.38 -4.24
CA GLU A 246 -17.82 1.82 -4.54
C GLU A 246 -18.14 2.08 -6.02
N LEU A 247 -17.55 1.32 -6.94
CA LEU A 247 -17.84 1.42 -8.37
C LEU A 247 -19.27 0.99 -8.70
N LEU A 248 -19.75 -0.10 -8.11
CA LEU A 248 -21.14 -0.53 -8.29
C LEU A 248 -22.13 0.51 -7.77
N GLU A 249 -21.87 1.10 -6.61
CA GLU A 249 -22.69 2.17 -6.06
C GLU A 249 -22.71 3.39 -6.99
N ALA A 250 -21.54 3.82 -7.48
CA ALA A 250 -21.42 4.91 -8.43
C ALA A 250 -22.16 4.63 -9.75
N LEU A 251 -21.99 3.44 -10.33
CA LEU A 251 -22.67 3.05 -11.57
C LEU A 251 -24.20 3.02 -11.40
N ASN A 252 -24.69 2.51 -10.27
CA ASN A 252 -26.13 2.49 -9.97
C ASN A 252 -26.67 3.92 -9.78
N GLU A 253 -25.97 4.77 -9.02
CA GLU A 253 -26.35 6.16 -8.84
C GLU A 253 -26.40 6.93 -10.17
N MET A 254 -25.41 6.74 -11.04
CA MET A 254 -25.38 7.39 -12.35
C MET A 254 -26.47 6.85 -13.28
N THR A 255 -26.75 5.54 -13.23
CA THR A 255 -27.87 4.92 -13.94
C THR A 255 -29.21 5.52 -13.50
N ASP A 256 -29.43 5.67 -12.19
CA ASP A 256 -30.65 6.28 -11.64
C ASP A 256 -30.80 7.76 -12.04
N LYS A 257 -29.69 8.45 -12.33
CA LYS A 257 -29.65 9.82 -12.87
C LYS A 257 -29.82 9.89 -14.40
N GLY A 258 -29.94 8.75 -15.08
CA GLY A 258 -30.19 8.69 -16.52
C GLY A 258 -28.94 8.54 -17.39
N MET A 259 -27.85 7.97 -16.86
CA MET A 259 -26.62 7.70 -17.60
C MET A 259 -26.86 6.97 -18.93
N GLU A 260 -26.33 7.54 -20.02
CA GLU A 260 -26.38 6.98 -21.39
C GLU A 260 -25.01 6.50 -21.89
N GLY A 261 -23.92 6.88 -21.22
CA GLY A 261 -22.56 6.42 -21.49
C GLY A 261 -21.65 6.63 -20.27
N VAL A 262 -20.50 5.97 -20.24
CA VAL A 262 -19.55 6.09 -19.12
C VAL A 262 -18.10 6.20 -19.58
N LEU A 263 -17.37 7.11 -18.94
CA LEU A 263 -15.93 7.25 -19.04
C LEU A 263 -15.33 6.67 -17.75
N ILE A 264 -14.55 5.60 -17.89
CA ILE A 264 -13.76 5.08 -16.78
C ILE A 264 -12.38 5.69 -16.86
N ASP A 265 -11.96 6.39 -15.82
CA ASP A 265 -10.66 7.06 -15.77
C ASP A 265 -9.75 6.39 -14.74
N VAL A 266 -8.63 5.81 -15.22
CA VAL A 266 -7.58 5.20 -14.40
C VAL A 266 -6.24 5.90 -14.58
N ARG A 267 -6.25 7.16 -15.03
CA ARG A 267 -5.05 8.00 -15.04
C ARG A 267 -4.49 8.14 -13.64
N GLN A 268 -3.17 8.10 -13.53
CA GLN A 268 -2.44 8.15 -12.27
C GLN A 268 -2.80 7.03 -11.26
N ASN A 269 -3.49 5.97 -11.70
CA ASN A 269 -3.84 4.83 -10.87
C ASN A 269 -2.75 3.74 -10.96
N PRO A 270 -1.94 3.52 -9.90
CA PRO A 270 -0.84 2.56 -9.92
C PRO A 270 -1.28 1.09 -9.86
N GLY A 271 -2.59 0.85 -9.83
CA GLY A 271 -3.23 -0.45 -9.77
C GLY A 271 -3.67 -0.77 -8.34
N GLY A 272 -3.39 -2.00 -7.91
CA GLY A 272 -3.80 -2.51 -6.60
C GLY A 272 -3.96 -4.02 -6.62
N ILE A 273 -4.94 -4.55 -5.89
CA ILE A 273 -5.13 -5.98 -5.73
C ILE A 273 -5.71 -6.64 -7.00
N LEU A 274 -5.26 -7.87 -7.25
CA LEU A 274 -5.66 -8.63 -8.44
C LEU A 274 -7.17 -8.95 -8.47
N SER A 275 -7.78 -9.19 -7.31
CA SER A 275 -9.23 -9.43 -7.20
C SER A 275 -10.02 -8.22 -7.69
N GLY A 276 -9.65 -7.01 -7.28
CA GLY A 276 -10.28 -5.79 -7.78
C GLY A 276 -10.16 -5.65 -9.29
N ALA A 277 -9.00 -6.01 -9.87
CA ALA A 277 -8.83 -6.03 -11.33
C ALA A 277 -9.78 -7.02 -12.01
N ILE A 278 -9.95 -8.22 -11.45
CA ILE A 278 -10.87 -9.26 -11.94
C ILE A 278 -12.31 -8.74 -11.88
N ASP A 279 -12.75 -8.33 -10.70
CA ASP A 279 -14.16 -7.99 -10.43
C ASP A 279 -14.60 -6.76 -11.24
N ILE A 280 -13.73 -5.74 -11.33
CA ILE A 280 -14.03 -4.53 -12.12
C ILE A 280 -13.97 -4.83 -13.62
N SER A 281 -12.98 -5.58 -14.12
CA SER A 281 -12.93 -5.95 -15.54
C SER A 281 -14.13 -6.80 -15.94
N ASP A 282 -14.63 -7.63 -15.04
CA ASP A 282 -15.81 -8.47 -15.26
C ASP A 282 -17.06 -7.65 -15.57
N LEU A 283 -17.18 -6.42 -15.07
CA LEU A 283 -18.32 -5.55 -15.37
C LEU A 283 -18.42 -5.16 -16.86
N PHE A 284 -17.30 -5.16 -17.58
CA PHE A 284 -17.22 -4.64 -18.95
C PHE A 284 -17.01 -5.73 -19.99
N VAL A 285 -16.41 -6.87 -19.61
CA VAL A 285 -16.07 -7.94 -20.54
C VAL A 285 -17.25 -8.91 -20.74
N PRO A 286 -17.57 -9.30 -21.99
CA PRO A 286 -18.60 -10.30 -22.26
C PRO A 286 -18.31 -11.67 -21.61
N ASN A 287 -19.38 -12.33 -21.16
CA ASN A 287 -19.31 -13.62 -20.46
C ASN A 287 -18.42 -14.64 -21.18
N GLY A 288 -17.51 -15.28 -20.42
CA GLY A 288 -16.64 -16.34 -20.91
C GLY A 288 -15.43 -15.87 -21.72
N LYS A 289 -15.31 -14.58 -22.07
CA LYS A 289 -14.07 -14.05 -22.65
C LYS A 289 -12.99 -13.90 -21.58
N VAL A 290 -11.73 -13.96 -21.99
CA VAL A 290 -10.57 -13.88 -21.08
C VAL A 290 -10.38 -12.45 -20.60
N LEU A 291 -10.19 -12.25 -19.30
CA LEU A 291 -9.83 -10.96 -18.71
C LEU A 291 -8.32 -10.72 -18.81
N PHE A 292 -7.54 -11.71 -18.40
CA PHE A 292 -6.08 -11.78 -18.51
C PHE A 292 -5.63 -13.22 -18.26
N GLN A 293 -4.32 -13.46 -18.34
CA GLN A 293 -3.72 -14.75 -18.01
C GLN A 293 -2.55 -14.57 -17.04
N THR A 294 -2.25 -15.56 -16.20
CA THR A 294 -1.02 -15.60 -15.38
C THR A 294 -0.12 -16.73 -15.84
N GLU A 295 1.20 -16.48 -15.88
CA GLU A 295 2.19 -17.48 -16.25
C GLU A 295 3.26 -17.56 -15.14
N GLU A 296 3.18 -18.61 -14.32
CA GLU A 296 4.24 -18.98 -13.40
C GLU A 296 5.42 -19.65 -14.12
N LYS A 297 6.60 -19.60 -13.51
CA LYS A 297 7.81 -20.19 -14.07
C LYS A 297 7.63 -21.70 -14.34
N GLY A 298 7.72 -22.08 -15.61
CA GLY A 298 7.65 -23.47 -16.04
C GLY A 298 6.24 -24.07 -16.08
N LYS A 299 5.20 -23.25 -15.88
CA LYS A 299 3.79 -23.63 -16.07
C LYS A 299 3.24 -23.02 -17.35
N THR A 300 2.17 -23.61 -17.86
CA THR A 300 1.38 -23.00 -18.95
C THR A 300 0.57 -21.82 -18.42
N PRO A 301 0.30 -20.80 -19.24
CA PRO A 301 -0.58 -19.70 -18.84
C PRO A 301 -1.95 -20.19 -18.37
N GLU A 302 -2.42 -19.66 -17.24
CA GLU A 302 -3.77 -19.85 -16.70
C GLU A 302 -4.61 -18.64 -17.06
N ALA A 303 -5.71 -18.87 -17.79
CA ALA A 303 -6.62 -17.80 -18.20
C ALA A 303 -7.73 -17.58 -17.17
N TYR A 304 -8.06 -16.31 -16.92
CA TYR A 304 -9.14 -15.90 -16.03
C TYR A 304 -10.33 -15.43 -16.87
N PRO A 305 -11.41 -16.21 -16.99
CA PRO A 305 -12.56 -15.83 -17.80
C PRO A 305 -13.53 -14.91 -17.04
N SER A 306 -14.21 -14.06 -17.80
CA SER A 306 -15.33 -13.27 -17.33
C SER A 306 -16.51 -14.14 -16.91
N SER A 307 -17.14 -13.79 -15.80
CA SER A 307 -18.30 -14.46 -15.21
C SER A 307 -19.62 -14.03 -15.87
N ASN A 308 -20.72 -14.68 -15.46
CA ASN A 308 -22.09 -14.32 -15.88
C ASN A 308 -22.73 -13.23 -14.98
N GLY A 309 -21.91 -12.39 -14.33
CA GLY A 309 -22.35 -11.32 -13.42
C GLY A 309 -23.01 -10.14 -14.12
N GLN A 310 -23.24 -9.07 -13.35
CA GLN A 310 -23.73 -7.78 -13.84
C GLN A 310 -22.77 -7.22 -14.91
N LYS A 311 -23.32 -6.65 -15.98
CA LYS A 311 -22.57 -6.00 -17.05
C LYS A 311 -23.02 -4.57 -17.25
N VAL A 312 -22.06 -3.68 -17.52
CA VAL A 312 -22.32 -2.35 -18.05
C VAL A 312 -22.75 -2.49 -19.50
N THR A 313 -23.88 -1.88 -19.86
CA THR A 313 -24.51 -2.05 -21.19
C THR A 313 -24.61 -0.76 -21.99
N VAL A 314 -24.20 0.37 -21.40
CA VAL A 314 -24.04 1.65 -22.09
C VAL A 314 -22.67 1.71 -22.76
N PRO A 315 -22.48 2.55 -23.80
CA PRO A 315 -21.17 2.83 -24.39
C PRO A 315 -20.12 3.25 -23.35
N VAL A 316 -18.89 2.76 -23.53
CA VAL A 316 -17.79 2.95 -22.58
C VAL A 316 -16.53 3.43 -23.31
N ALA A 317 -15.77 4.31 -22.69
CA ALA A 317 -14.36 4.53 -23.02
C ALA A 317 -13.50 4.48 -21.76
N LEU A 318 -12.27 3.99 -21.89
CA LEU A 318 -11.27 4.00 -20.82
C LEU A 318 -10.25 5.10 -21.06
N ILE A 319 -9.93 5.87 -20.03
CA ILE A 319 -8.89 6.90 -20.05
C ILE A 319 -7.67 6.39 -19.26
N VAL A 320 -6.49 6.47 -19.86
CA VAL A 320 -5.23 5.98 -19.29
C VAL A 320 -4.08 6.96 -19.51
N ASP A 321 -3.06 6.85 -18.67
CA ASP A 321 -1.80 7.58 -18.83
C ASP A 321 -0.59 6.76 -18.35
N GLU A 322 0.59 7.38 -18.31
CA GLU A 322 1.83 6.76 -17.84
C GLU A 322 1.80 6.30 -16.38
N GLY A 323 0.90 6.85 -15.56
CA GLY A 323 0.67 6.44 -14.17
C GLY A 323 -0.27 5.25 -14.02
N SER A 324 -1.06 4.93 -15.06
CA SER A 324 -1.85 3.71 -15.11
C SER A 324 -0.94 2.48 -15.09
N ALA A 325 -0.98 1.68 -14.03
CA ALA A 325 -0.10 0.52 -13.87
C ALA A 325 -0.84 -0.73 -13.32
N SER A 326 -0.29 -1.91 -13.55
CA SER A 326 -0.69 -3.16 -12.90
C SER A 326 -2.17 -3.50 -13.09
N ALA A 327 -3.03 -3.41 -12.07
CA ALA A 327 -4.46 -3.68 -12.16
C ALA A 327 -5.17 -2.77 -13.19
N SER A 328 -4.75 -1.50 -13.30
CA SER A 328 -5.23 -0.57 -14.32
C SER A 328 -4.89 -1.05 -15.73
N GLU A 329 -3.73 -1.68 -15.90
CA GLU A 329 -3.29 -2.24 -17.19
C GLU A 329 -3.98 -3.58 -17.51
N ILE A 330 -4.33 -4.37 -16.49
CA ILE A 330 -5.19 -5.56 -16.65
C ILE A 330 -6.57 -5.12 -17.14
N LEU A 331 -7.17 -4.10 -16.51
CA LEU A 331 -8.44 -3.52 -16.96
C LEU A 331 -8.32 -3.03 -18.41
N ALA A 332 -7.30 -2.24 -18.71
CA ALA A 332 -7.04 -1.75 -20.07
C ALA A 332 -6.91 -2.90 -21.09
N GLY A 333 -6.10 -3.91 -20.80
CA GLY A 333 -5.93 -5.08 -21.67
C GLY A 333 -7.24 -5.84 -21.90
N ALA A 334 -8.02 -6.04 -20.84
CA ALA A 334 -9.31 -6.72 -20.89
C ALA A 334 -10.34 -5.96 -21.73
N LEU A 335 -10.47 -4.65 -21.49
CA LEU A 335 -11.40 -3.78 -22.23
C LEU A 335 -11.04 -3.72 -23.72
N LYS A 336 -9.75 -3.52 -24.03
CA LYS A 336 -9.28 -3.40 -25.41
C LYS A 336 -9.40 -4.71 -26.19
N GLU A 337 -8.81 -5.79 -25.68
CA GLU A 337 -8.67 -7.03 -26.45
C GLU A 337 -9.92 -7.92 -26.37
N SER A 338 -10.61 -7.94 -25.22
CA SER A 338 -11.79 -8.81 -25.03
C SER A 338 -13.12 -8.09 -25.21
N ALA A 339 -13.28 -6.86 -24.73
CA ALA A 339 -14.54 -6.13 -24.86
C ALA A 339 -14.63 -5.30 -26.15
N GLY A 340 -13.51 -4.89 -26.74
CA GLY A 340 -13.47 -3.96 -27.86
C GLY A 340 -13.80 -2.52 -27.46
N ILE A 341 -13.63 -2.20 -26.17
CA ILE A 341 -13.86 -0.86 -25.62
C ILE A 341 -12.64 0.02 -25.93
N PRO A 342 -12.82 1.23 -26.50
CA PRO A 342 -11.73 2.11 -26.89
C PRO A 342 -10.98 2.67 -25.68
N ILE A 343 -9.65 2.73 -25.82
CA ILE A 343 -8.75 3.38 -24.85
C ILE A 343 -8.26 4.72 -25.40
N VAL A 344 -8.35 5.77 -24.59
CA VAL A 344 -7.93 7.13 -24.88
C VAL A 344 -6.84 7.58 -23.90
N GLY A 345 -5.86 8.35 -24.38
CA GLY A 345 -4.84 8.98 -23.53
C GLY A 345 -3.44 8.69 -24.01
N VAL A 346 -2.52 8.34 -23.11
CA VAL A 346 -1.13 8.00 -23.45
C VAL A 346 -0.76 6.60 -22.97
N LYS A 347 0.39 6.10 -23.44
CA LYS A 347 0.83 4.74 -23.13
C LYS A 347 1.05 4.52 -21.64
N THR A 348 0.57 3.38 -21.13
CA THR A 348 0.64 3.02 -19.70
C THR A 348 2.05 2.62 -19.24
N PHE A 349 2.19 2.45 -17.91
CA PHE A 349 3.47 2.24 -17.24
C PHE A 349 4.27 1.00 -17.72
N GLY A 350 3.60 -0.15 -17.91
CA GLY A 350 4.23 -1.40 -18.32
C GLY A 350 4.58 -2.36 -17.20
N LYS A 351 3.77 -2.50 -16.15
CA LYS A 351 4.02 -3.46 -15.06
C LYS A 351 3.34 -4.81 -15.35
N GLY A 352 4.06 -5.68 -16.06
CA GLY A 352 3.60 -7.02 -16.48
C GLY A 352 3.89 -8.21 -15.53
N THR A 353 4.07 -7.97 -14.24
CA THR A 353 4.48 -9.00 -13.26
C THR A 353 3.52 -9.05 -12.07
N VAL A 354 3.30 -10.25 -11.52
CA VAL A 354 2.46 -10.48 -10.34
C VAL A 354 3.35 -10.65 -9.13
N GLN A 355 3.08 -9.87 -8.08
CA GLN A 355 3.72 -10.04 -6.79
C GLN A 355 2.79 -10.76 -5.81
N THR A 356 3.34 -11.66 -5.01
CA THR A 356 2.63 -12.32 -3.93
C THR A 356 3.26 -11.91 -2.60
N PRO A 357 2.55 -11.15 -1.74
CA PRO A 357 3.02 -10.89 -0.39
C PRO A 357 2.90 -12.15 0.47
N THR A 358 3.94 -12.44 1.24
CA THR A 358 3.96 -13.51 2.22
C THR A 358 4.29 -12.92 3.59
N GLN A 359 3.34 -12.97 4.52
CA GLN A 359 3.55 -12.49 5.87
C GLN A 359 4.47 -13.42 6.65
N LEU A 360 5.45 -12.83 7.32
CA LEU A 360 6.38 -13.51 8.20
C LEU A 360 5.88 -13.47 9.66
N PRO A 361 6.38 -14.36 10.55
CA PRO A 361 5.85 -14.51 11.91
C PRO A 361 5.93 -13.26 12.79
N ASP A 362 6.84 -12.33 12.46
CA ASP A 362 7.05 -11.06 13.17
C ASP A 362 6.16 -9.92 12.63
N GLY A 363 5.31 -10.20 11.64
CA GLY A 363 4.42 -9.20 11.03
C GLY A 363 5.02 -8.47 9.82
N SER A 364 6.29 -8.71 9.49
CA SER A 364 6.91 -8.26 8.25
C SER A 364 6.36 -9.01 7.03
N ASN A 365 6.61 -8.51 5.81
CA ASN A 365 6.09 -9.08 4.57
C ASN A 365 7.23 -9.28 3.55
N LEU A 366 7.31 -10.47 2.96
CA LEU A 366 8.13 -10.71 1.78
C LEU A 366 7.25 -10.65 0.53
N LYS A 367 7.43 -9.62 -0.29
CA LYS A 367 6.68 -9.39 -1.54
C LYS A 367 7.54 -9.86 -2.70
N LEU A 368 7.22 -10.99 -3.32
CA LEU A 368 8.04 -11.54 -4.41
C LEU A 368 7.28 -11.58 -5.74
N THR A 369 7.98 -11.33 -6.84
CA THR A 369 7.45 -11.62 -8.18
C THR A 369 7.38 -13.14 -8.39
N THR A 370 6.16 -13.67 -8.54
CA THR A 370 5.89 -15.11 -8.66
C THR A 370 5.42 -15.52 -10.05
N ALA A 371 4.83 -14.59 -10.81
CA ALA A 371 4.33 -14.85 -12.15
C ALA A 371 4.45 -13.62 -13.06
N LYS A 372 4.29 -13.85 -14.36
CA LYS A 372 3.90 -12.80 -15.31
C LYS A 372 2.38 -12.74 -15.36
N TRP A 373 1.84 -11.59 -15.74
CA TRP A 373 0.49 -11.55 -16.29
C TRP A 373 0.56 -11.18 -17.77
N LEU A 374 -0.37 -11.75 -18.56
CA LEU A 374 -0.49 -11.57 -19.99
C LEU A 374 -1.89 -11.01 -20.30
N THR A 375 -2.01 -10.21 -21.34
CA THR A 375 -3.31 -9.72 -21.83
C THR A 375 -4.17 -10.89 -22.35
N PRO A 376 -5.47 -10.68 -22.65
CA PRO A 376 -6.32 -11.72 -23.24
C PRO A 376 -5.70 -12.46 -24.43
N ASP A 377 -5.04 -11.75 -25.34
CA ASP A 377 -4.37 -12.30 -26.53
C ASP A 377 -2.99 -12.92 -26.23
N GLY A 378 -2.55 -12.92 -24.96
CA GLY A 378 -1.29 -13.51 -24.52
C GLY A 378 -0.09 -12.57 -24.62
N ASN A 379 -0.29 -11.26 -24.74
CA ASN A 379 0.81 -10.29 -24.83
C ASN A 379 1.43 -10.05 -23.44
N TRP A 380 2.76 -10.07 -23.37
CA TRP A 380 3.48 -9.64 -22.16
C TRP A 380 3.91 -8.17 -22.28
N ILE A 381 3.27 -7.31 -21.49
CA ILE A 381 3.38 -5.85 -21.55
C ILE A 381 4.51 -5.27 -20.68
N HIS A 382 5.27 -6.12 -20.00
CA HIS A 382 6.30 -5.68 -19.06
C HIS A 382 7.34 -4.77 -19.74
N LYS A 383 7.56 -3.57 -19.19
CA LYS A 383 8.39 -2.48 -19.73
C LYS A 383 7.94 -1.93 -21.09
N LYS A 384 6.71 -2.26 -21.51
CA LYS A 384 6.13 -1.80 -22.78
C LYS A 384 4.88 -0.95 -22.55
N GLY A 385 4.01 -1.36 -21.63
CA GLY A 385 2.70 -0.75 -21.42
C GLY A 385 1.67 -1.20 -22.45
N ILE A 386 0.44 -0.74 -22.23
CA ILE A 386 -0.69 -0.78 -23.16
C ILE A 386 -0.68 0.52 -23.95
N VAL A 387 -0.74 0.41 -25.27
CA VAL A 387 -0.85 1.57 -26.16
C VAL A 387 -2.34 1.90 -26.33
N PRO A 388 -2.78 3.16 -26.13
CA PRO A 388 -4.17 3.55 -26.34
C PRO A 388 -4.58 3.40 -27.81
N ASP A 389 -5.88 3.25 -28.06
CA ASP A 389 -6.41 3.24 -29.43
C ASP A 389 -6.42 4.65 -30.04
N ILE A 390 -6.58 5.65 -29.18
CA ILE A 390 -6.58 7.07 -29.53
C ILE A 390 -5.57 7.77 -28.64
N GLU A 391 -4.40 8.07 -29.21
CA GLU A 391 -3.35 8.80 -28.50
C GLU A 391 -3.71 10.28 -28.37
N VAL A 392 -3.76 10.77 -27.14
CA VAL A 392 -4.02 12.16 -26.77
C VAL A 392 -3.03 12.57 -25.69
N PRO A 393 -1.96 13.32 -26.02
CA PRO A 393 -0.99 13.75 -25.03
C PRO A 393 -1.58 14.81 -24.09
N TYR A 394 -0.99 14.91 -22.90
CA TYR A 394 -1.20 16.08 -22.05
C TYR A 394 -0.73 17.36 -22.77
N PRO A 395 -1.35 18.51 -22.50
CA PRO A 395 -0.81 19.79 -22.93
C PRO A 395 0.61 20.00 -22.38
N SER A 396 1.48 20.70 -23.11
CA SER A 396 2.87 20.92 -22.69
C SER A 396 2.95 21.55 -21.29
N TYR A 397 2.03 22.46 -20.99
CA TYR A 397 1.98 23.16 -19.71
C TYR A 397 1.67 22.25 -18.50
N ALA A 398 1.14 21.04 -18.71
CA ALA A 398 0.90 20.07 -17.64
C ALA A 398 2.20 19.48 -17.05
N SER A 399 3.32 19.61 -17.79
CA SER A 399 4.63 19.09 -17.41
C SER A 399 5.58 20.16 -16.84
N LEU A 400 5.10 21.39 -16.67
CA LEU A 400 5.91 22.50 -16.17
C LEU A 400 6.34 22.26 -14.72
N PRO A 401 7.57 22.65 -14.35
CA PRO A 401 8.04 22.50 -12.98
C PRO A 401 7.25 23.41 -12.04
N PHE A 402 7.11 22.99 -10.80
CA PHE A 402 6.59 23.85 -9.74
C PHE A 402 7.52 25.05 -9.51
N LEU A 403 6.94 26.23 -9.28
CA LEU A 403 7.68 27.45 -8.97
C LEU A 403 7.78 27.64 -7.45
N ASP A 404 9.00 27.83 -6.95
CA ASP A 404 9.22 28.18 -5.54
C ASP A 404 8.66 29.58 -5.25
N SER A 405 7.60 29.66 -4.45
CA SER A 405 6.96 30.93 -4.11
C SER A 405 7.83 31.84 -3.22
N SER A 406 8.89 31.31 -2.62
CA SER A 406 9.87 32.12 -1.87
C SER A 406 10.92 32.77 -2.77
N GLU A 407 11.07 32.30 -4.00
CA GLU A 407 11.92 32.92 -5.00
C GLU A 407 11.31 34.26 -5.44
N LYS A 408 12.18 35.26 -5.66
CA LYS A 408 11.79 36.56 -6.19
C LYS A 408 12.31 36.66 -7.63
N MET A 409 11.39 36.82 -8.58
CA MET A 409 11.73 37.03 -9.99
C MET A 409 11.29 38.44 -10.41
N ASP A 410 12.25 39.22 -10.92
CA ASP A 410 12.08 40.60 -11.38
C ASP A 410 13.00 40.89 -12.58
N GLU A 411 12.82 42.07 -13.18
CA GLU A 411 13.48 42.48 -14.42
C GLU A 411 15.00 42.24 -14.41
N GLY A 412 15.47 41.55 -15.46
CA GLY A 412 16.88 41.19 -15.67
C GLY A 412 17.30 39.85 -15.08
N LEU A 413 16.42 39.15 -14.35
CA LEU A 413 16.69 37.79 -13.91
C LEU A 413 16.64 36.81 -15.08
N VAL A 414 17.64 35.94 -15.18
CA VAL A 414 17.66 34.83 -16.15
C VAL A 414 17.71 33.51 -15.40
N SER A 415 16.67 32.68 -15.54
CA SER A 415 16.65 31.37 -14.91
C SER A 415 15.67 30.40 -15.59
N PRO A 416 15.85 29.07 -15.41
CA PRO A 416 14.84 28.10 -15.83
C PRO A 416 13.47 28.32 -15.15
N SER A 417 13.44 28.87 -13.94
CA SER A 417 12.19 29.20 -13.24
C SER A 417 11.46 30.34 -13.93
N VAL A 418 12.18 31.33 -14.47
CA VAL A 418 11.60 32.41 -15.28
C VAL A 418 10.99 31.85 -16.56
N GLN A 419 11.71 30.97 -17.26
CA GLN A 419 11.19 30.31 -18.46
C GLN A 419 9.90 29.54 -18.16
N ALA A 420 9.88 28.77 -17.07
CA ALA A 420 8.67 28.08 -16.65
C ALA A 420 7.54 29.06 -16.32
N ALA A 421 7.82 30.20 -15.68
CA ALA A 421 6.82 31.22 -15.39
C ALA A 421 6.23 31.86 -16.65
N GLU A 422 7.05 32.17 -17.67
CA GLU A 422 6.60 32.64 -18.98
C GLU A 422 5.67 31.60 -19.64
N GLU A 423 6.07 30.32 -19.66
CA GLU A 423 5.25 29.23 -20.22
C GLU A 423 3.91 29.07 -19.47
N MET A 424 3.92 29.27 -18.13
CA MET A 424 2.69 29.28 -17.34
C MET A 424 1.80 30.48 -17.64
N LEU A 425 2.37 31.68 -17.74
CA LEU A 425 1.65 32.93 -18.03
C LEU A 425 0.94 32.82 -19.39
N GLU A 426 1.67 32.40 -20.42
CA GLU A 426 1.13 32.19 -21.76
C GLU A 426 0.00 31.14 -21.74
N ALA A 427 0.20 30.02 -21.03
CA ALA A 427 -0.80 28.96 -20.93
C ALA A 427 -2.11 29.46 -20.31
N VAL A 428 -2.05 30.36 -19.32
CA VAL A 428 -3.25 30.92 -18.67
C VAL A 428 -3.72 32.24 -19.30
N GLY A 429 -3.14 32.65 -20.43
CA GLY A 429 -3.61 33.76 -21.26
C GLY A 429 -3.04 35.13 -20.93
N TYR A 430 -1.89 35.21 -20.24
CA TYR A 430 -1.12 36.45 -20.11
C TYR A 430 0.08 36.41 -21.05
N ASP A 431 0.08 37.31 -22.03
CA ASP A 431 1.18 37.46 -22.99
C ASP A 431 2.42 38.02 -22.27
N SER A 432 3.45 37.19 -22.14
CA SER A 432 4.74 37.54 -21.53
C SER A 432 5.83 37.83 -22.57
N GLY A 433 5.48 37.97 -23.85
CA GLY A 433 6.47 38.18 -24.92
C GLY A 433 7.19 36.89 -25.33
N GLU A 434 8.52 36.95 -25.43
CA GLU A 434 9.34 35.78 -25.82
C GLU A 434 9.57 34.86 -24.62
N THR A 435 9.36 33.54 -24.80
CA THR A 435 9.73 32.54 -23.81
C THR A 435 11.20 32.17 -23.95
N ASP A 436 12.09 32.91 -23.31
CA ASP A 436 13.54 32.71 -23.36
C ASP A 436 14.20 32.57 -21.97
N GLY A 437 13.41 32.68 -20.90
CA GLY A 437 13.85 32.62 -19.52
C GLY A 437 14.51 33.88 -19.01
N LEU A 438 14.40 35.01 -19.72
CA LEU A 438 14.79 36.34 -19.27
C LEU A 438 13.55 37.13 -18.84
N TYR A 439 13.50 37.51 -17.56
CA TYR A 439 12.42 38.30 -17.03
C TYR A 439 12.56 39.73 -17.55
N ASP A 440 11.83 40.07 -18.59
CA ASP A 440 11.89 41.35 -19.27
C ASP A 440 10.69 42.27 -18.94
N GLU A 441 10.58 43.39 -19.67
CA GLU A 441 9.49 44.35 -19.46
C GLU A 441 8.11 43.75 -19.80
N ASP A 442 8.05 42.89 -20.81
CA ASP A 442 6.82 42.22 -21.24
C ASP A 442 6.36 41.21 -20.19
N THR A 443 7.28 40.41 -19.65
CA THR A 443 7.04 39.51 -18.52
C THR A 443 6.58 40.28 -17.28
N ALA A 444 7.23 41.39 -16.94
CA ALA A 444 6.84 42.23 -15.82
C ALA A 444 5.40 42.79 -15.98
N GLU A 445 5.00 43.16 -17.20
CA GLU A 445 3.66 43.66 -17.49
C GLU A 445 2.59 42.54 -17.47
N ALA A 446 2.92 41.35 -17.97
CA ALA A 446 2.09 40.16 -17.82
C ALA A 446 1.82 39.85 -16.35
N VAL A 447 2.85 39.93 -15.50
CA VAL A 447 2.74 39.71 -14.06
C VAL A 447 1.92 40.81 -13.39
N LYS A 448 2.02 42.09 -13.77
CA LYS A 448 1.12 43.14 -13.26
C LYS A 448 -0.34 42.85 -13.63
N THR A 449 -0.60 42.34 -14.83
CA THR A 449 -1.95 41.97 -15.27
C THR A 449 -2.50 40.82 -14.43
N LEU A 450 -1.70 39.77 -14.21
CA LEU A 450 -2.02 38.69 -13.28
C LEU A 450 -2.29 39.22 -11.87
N GLN A 451 -1.43 40.07 -11.31
CA GLN A 451 -1.58 40.64 -9.98
C GLN A 451 -2.89 41.42 -9.85
N LYS A 452 -3.25 42.20 -10.87
CA LYS A 452 -4.52 42.90 -10.94
C LYS A 452 -5.72 41.95 -10.88
N ASP A 453 -5.68 40.85 -11.64
CA ASP A 453 -6.74 39.83 -11.64
C ASP A 453 -6.85 39.09 -10.30
N LEU A 454 -5.72 38.90 -9.61
CA LEU A 454 -5.65 38.33 -8.26
C LEU A 454 -5.98 39.34 -7.15
N SER A 455 -6.29 40.61 -7.48
CA SER A 455 -6.49 41.69 -6.50
C SER A 455 -5.29 41.94 -5.58
N LEU A 456 -4.07 41.78 -6.10
CA LEU A 456 -2.80 42.04 -5.43
C LEU A 456 -2.20 43.41 -5.84
N GLU A 457 -1.17 43.86 -5.11
CA GLU A 457 -0.38 45.03 -5.53
C GLU A 457 0.37 44.73 -6.83
N GLN A 458 0.25 45.62 -7.82
CA GLN A 458 0.82 45.47 -9.16
C GLN A 458 2.31 45.84 -9.17
N THR A 459 3.13 45.03 -8.51
CA THR A 459 4.57 45.24 -8.40
C THR A 459 5.33 44.85 -9.66
N GLY A 460 4.78 43.97 -10.51
CA GLY A 460 5.48 43.36 -11.64
C GLY A 460 6.60 42.41 -11.22
N ILE A 461 6.53 41.92 -9.97
CA ILE A 461 7.51 40.98 -9.39
C ILE A 461 6.77 39.68 -9.11
N LEU A 462 7.26 38.57 -9.65
CA LEU A 462 6.71 37.24 -9.38
C LEU A 462 7.32 36.69 -8.09
N THR A 463 6.53 36.69 -7.01
CA THR A 463 6.89 36.11 -5.71
C THR A 463 5.64 35.89 -4.84
N GLY A 464 5.76 35.04 -3.83
CA GLY A 464 4.72 34.79 -2.82
C GLY A 464 3.36 34.46 -3.41
N ASP A 465 2.35 35.23 -3.03
CA ASP A 465 0.95 35.06 -3.45
C ASP A 465 0.77 35.18 -4.98
N THR A 466 1.64 35.93 -5.67
CA THR A 466 1.57 36.04 -7.14
C THR A 466 1.96 34.73 -7.80
N THR A 467 3.05 34.10 -7.34
CA THR A 467 3.52 32.79 -7.82
C THR A 467 2.48 31.70 -7.53
N VAL A 468 1.92 31.70 -6.31
CA VAL A 468 0.85 30.77 -5.92
C VAL A 468 -0.39 30.96 -6.80
N GLY A 469 -0.79 32.21 -7.06
CA GLY A 469 -1.94 32.52 -7.91
C GLY A 469 -1.76 32.11 -9.37
N LEU A 470 -0.55 32.24 -9.94
CA LEU A 470 -0.23 31.75 -11.27
C LEU A 470 -0.40 30.22 -11.36
N MET A 471 0.23 29.50 -10.43
CA MET A 471 0.13 28.04 -10.37
C MET A 471 -1.31 27.56 -10.13
N GLN A 472 -2.10 28.31 -9.36
CA GLN A 472 -3.52 28.00 -9.16
C GLN A 472 -4.32 28.19 -10.46
N LYS A 473 -4.14 29.31 -11.18
CA LYS A 473 -4.79 29.52 -12.48
C LYS A 473 -4.44 28.43 -13.49
N LEU A 474 -3.19 27.98 -13.51
CA LEU A 474 -2.77 26.88 -14.38
C LEU A 474 -3.47 25.57 -14.00
N ARG A 475 -3.55 25.26 -12.70
CA ARG A 475 -4.28 24.09 -12.19
C ARG A 475 -5.75 24.13 -12.57
N ASP A 476 -6.39 25.29 -12.43
CA ASP A 476 -7.81 25.47 -12.80
C ASP A 476 -8.00 25.25 -14.30
N LYS A 477 -7.11 25.81 -15.13
CA LYS A 477 -7.09 25.55 -16.57
C LYS A 477 -6.93 24.06 -16.90
N MET A 478 -6.00 23.36 -16.25
CA MET A 478 -5.81 21.92 -16.48
C MET A 478 -7.06 21.09 -16.14
N LYS A 479 -7.85 21.55 -15.17
CA LYS A 479 -9.12 20.90 -14.80
C LYS A 479 -10.23 21.18 -15.80
N GLU A 480 -10.30 22.39 -16.34
CA GLU A 480 -11.32 22.80 -17.31
C GLU A 480 -11.03 22.26 -18.72
N ASP A 481 -9.76 22.31 -19.14
CA ASP A 481 -9.29 21.94 -20.47
C ASP A 481 -8.56 20.59 -20.42
N ASP A 482 -9.28 19.52 -20.12
CA ASP A 482 -8.74 18.16 -20.16
C ASP A 482 -8.94 17.53 -21.56
N PRO A 483 -7.90 17.50 -22.42
CA PRO A 483 -8.05 17.00 -23.79
C PRO A 483 -8.36 15.51 -23.85
N GLN A 484 -7.92 14.72 -22.87
CA GLN A 484 -8.13 13.27 -22.85
C GLN A 484 -9.58 12.96 -22.47
N LEU A 485 -10.10 13.62 -21.44
CA LEU A 485 -11.50 13.53 -21.03
C LEU A 485 -12.44 13.98 -22.15
N LEU A 486 -12.17 15.13 -22.76
CA LEU A 486 -12.95 15.65 -23.89
C LEU A 486 -12.96 14.67 -25.07
N LYS A 487 -11.81 14.07 -25.39
CA LYS A 487 -11.73 13.10 -26.48
C LYS A 487 -12.47 11.80 -26.16
N ALA A 488 -12.35 11.30 -24.93
CA ALA A 488 -13.08 10.12 -24.48
C ALA A 488 -14.61 10.35 -24.52
N LYS A 489 -15.06 11.55 -24.10
CA LYS A 489 -16.45 11.98 -24.23
C LYS A 489 -16.92 11.96 -25.69
N GLU A 490 -16.14 12.52 -26.61
CA GLU A 490 -16.45 12.52 -28.06
C GLU A 490 -16.64 11.09 -28.60
N VAL A 491 -15.77 10.16 -28.18
CA VAL A 491 -15.81 8.75 -28.59
C VAL A 491 -17.09 8.07 -28.12
N VAL A 492 -17.43 8.20 -26.83
CA VAL A 492 -18.66 7.64 -26.25
C VAL A 492 -19.91 8.26 -26.89
N LEU A 493 -19.93 9.58 -27.06
CA LEU A 493 -21.07 10.28 -27.67
C LEU A 493 -21.33 9.81 -29.11
N LYS A 494 -20.29 9.49 -29.87
CA LYS A 494 -20.44 8.93 -31.22
C LYS A 494 -21.09 7.55 -31.20
N GLU A 495 -20.77 6.72 -30.22
CA GLU A 495 -21.35 5.39 -30.06
C GLU A 495 -22.81 5.45 -29.60
N ILE A 496 -23.15 6.37 -28.68
CA ILE A 496 -24.55 6.63 -28.27
C ILE A 496 -25.43 7.00 -29.48
N ASN A 497 -24.89 7.76 -30.44
CA ASN A 497 -25.60 8.24 -31.62
C ASN A 497 -25.59 7.27 -32.82
N SER A 498 -24.90 6.12 -32.71
CA SER A 498 -24.79 5.11 -33.77
C SER A 498 -25.87 4.04 -33.64
#